data_AF-A0A423V785-F1
#
_entry.id   AF-A0A423V785-F1
#
_cell.length_a   1.000
_cell.length_b   1.000
_cell.length_c   1.000
_cell.angle_alpha   90.00
_cell.angle_beta   90.00
_cell.angle_gamma   90.00
#
_symmetry.space_group_name_H-M   'P 1'
#
loop_
_entity.id
_entity.type
_entity.pdbx_description
1 polymer ?
#
loop_
_entity_poly.entity_id
_entity_poly.type
_entity_poly.pdbx_seq_one_letter_code
_entity_poly.pdbx_strand_id
1 'polypeptide(L)'
;MSTPVDALSHGGREQPQQPGQLSEGLHNVLDRVRVEADGLTAAVGARTVTASSPPALTGHLATALYQIVHVGRPETESGTGTGTGTGRVSAPQSRDLEERLAQAVPHRYTTHDVPVLAAREGGPIVELSGVRVRLDSDRLVRISADARRADVRVSASRPMLSPGFFLADGSLPLPPESQVLRVYLHVETPDAAVETWGRVLHCLEENAVAYRAKAASSSSALPRRDGVVVYLNGLNHAVLASLVEAVKGIVSPGSVPSPFTQPLAAGVAVAWEPDDARPGMRHTSLGEHRCRALASGLVGHAIHPDGRTRAERVRDAFLEGGIDPSAPHRNVSSPISL
;
A
#
# COMPACT_ATOMS: atom_id res chain seq x y z
N MET A 1 43.33 -14.52 16.08
CA MET A 1 42.01 -15.16 16.04
C MET A 1 41.19 -14.63 17.21
N SER A 2 40.39 -13.58 16.96
CA SER A 2 39.32 -13.10 17.86
C SER A 2 38.28 -12.41 16.98
N THR A 3 37.08 -12.95 16.94
CA THR A 3 35.89 -12.41 16.27
C THR A 3 35.28 -11.27 17.09
N PRO A 4 34.75 -10.20 16.46
CA PRO A 4 33.84 -9.30 17.12
C PRO A 4 32.41 -9.50 16.57
N VAL A 5 31.55 -10.12 17.38
CA VAL A 5 30.10 -9.98 17.33
C VAL A 5 29.75 -9.38 18.69
N ASP A 6 29.42 -8.09 18.72
CA ASP A 6 28.59 -7.43 19.75
C ASP A 6 28.65 -5.91 19.56
N ALA A 7 27.69 -5.38 18.78
CA ALA A 7 27.36 -3.96 18.77
C ALA A 7 25.95 -3.71 18.20
N LEU A 8 24.93 -4.34 18.78
CA LEU A 8 23.53 -3.94 18.63
C LEU A 8 22.84 -4.05 19.98
N SER A 9 23.10 -3.08 20.84
CA SER A 9 22.35 -2.90 22.09
C SER A 9 22.50 -1.45 22.47
N HIS A 10 21.58 -0.59 22.02
CA HIS A 10 21.17 0.68 22.65
C HIS A 10 19.91 1.19 21.90
N GLY A 11 18.80 0.46 22.06
CA GLY A 11 17.46 0.96 21.78
C GLY A 11 16.77 1.20 23.12
N GLY A 12 16.28 2.42 23.35
CA GLY A 12 15.54 2.79 24.55
C GLY A 12 14.37 1.85 24.80
N ARG A 13 14.11 1.52 26.07
CA ARG A 13 12.94 0.76 26.48
C ARG A 13 11.68 1.56 26.16
N GLU A 14 11.00 1.23 25.08
CA GLU A 14 9.59 1.59 24.90
C GLU A 14 8.79 0.97 26.06
N GLN A 15 8.06 1.80 26.81
CA GLN A 15 7.09 1.29 27.76
C GLN A 15 6.00 0.55 26.98
N PRO A 16 5.55 -0.63 27.44
CA PRO A 16 4.48 -1.35 26.77
C PRO A 16 3.21 -0.49 26.75
N GLN A 17 2.80 -0.05 25.56
CA GLN A 17 1.54 0.65 25.34
C GLN A 17 0.38 -0.24 25.79
N GLN A 18 -0.57 0.31 26.55
CA GLN A 18 -1.71 -0.48 27.00
C GLN A 18 -2.62 -0.86 25.81
N PRO A 19 -3.12 -2.11 25.75
CA PRO A 19 -4.04 -2.53 24.69
C PRO A 19 -5.28 -1.64 24.69
N GLY A 20 -5.58 -1.04 23.54
CA GLY A 20 -6.76 -0.17 23.36
C GLY A 20 -6.50 1.33 23.42
N GLN A 21 -5.25 1.78 23.59
CA GLN A 21 -4.86 3.18 23.38
C GLN A 21 -4.49 3.45 21.91
N LEU A 22 -4.60 4.70 21.46
CA LEU A 22 -4.07 5.10 20.14
C LEU A 22 -2.54 5.14 20.16
N SER A 23 -1.91 4.81 19.04
CA SER A 23 -0.47 4.99 18.87
C SER A 23 -0.06 6.47 18.98
N GLU A 24 1.19 6.73 19.35
CA GLU A 24 1.75 8.09 19.39
C GLU A 24 1.64 8.79 18.04
N GLY A 25 1.90 8.06 16.95
CA GLY A 25 1.74 8.57 15.59
C GLY A 25 0.32 9.06 15.29
N LEU A 26 -0.71 8.38 15.81
CA LEU A 26 -2.09 8.85 15.68
C LEU A 26 -2.38 10.07 16.54
N HIS A 27 -1.87 10.13 17.77
CA HIS A 27 -2.00 11.33 18.61
C HIS A 27 -1.42 12.57 17.93
N ASN A 28 -0.22 12.45 17.34
CA ASN A 28 0.40 13.52 16.58
C ASN A 28 -0.43 13.96 15.35
N VAL A 29 -1.17 13.04 14.73
CA VAL A 29 -2.11 13.40 13.66
C VAL A 29 -3.34 14.11 14.23
N LEU A 30 -3.90 13.64 15.34
CA LEU A 30 -5.08 14.24 15.97
C LEU A 30 -4.86 15.71 16.34
N ASP A 31 -3.67 16.07 16.81
CA ASP A 31 -3.32 17.44 17.17
C ASP A 31 -3.33 18.40 15.97
N ARG A 32 -3.15 17.87 14.77
CA ARG A 32 -3.12 18.63 13.51
C ARG A 32 -4.46 18.66 12.78
N VAL A 33 -5.43 17.85 13.20
CA VAL A 33 -6.73 17.75 12.54
C VAL A 33 -7.79 18.43 13.38
N ARG A 34 -8.62 19.25 12.74
CA ARG A 34 -9.79 19.87 13.36
C ARG A 34 -11.01 19.58 12.49
N VAL A 35 -12.14 19.32 13.13
CA VAL A 35 -13.44 19.17 12.48
C VAL A 35 -14.39 20.10 13.19
N GLU A 36 -15.06 20.96 12.44
CA GLU A 36 -16.02 21.91 12.99
C GLU A 36 -17.28 21.18 13.47
N ALA A 37 -17.97 21.77 14.45
CA ALA A 37 -19.13 21.15 15.11
C ALA A 37 -20.32 20.88 14.17
N ASP A 38 -20.39 21.57 13.03
CA ASP A 38 -21.40 21.32 12.00
C ASP A 38 -21.15 20.02 11.21
N GLY A 39 -19.94 19.45 11.29
CA GLY A 39 -19.53 18.30 10.49
C GLY A 39 -19.48 18.58 8.99
N LEU A 40 -19.36 19.84 8.59
CA LEU A 40 -19.31 20.28 7.19
C LEU A 40 -17.95 20.86 6.80
N THR A 41 -17.14 21.25 7.79
CA THR A 41 -15.79 21.78 7.58
C THR A 41 -14.76 21.03 8.42
N ALA A 42 -13.59 20.76 7.84
CA ALA A 42 -12.44 20.22 8.56
C ALA A 42 -11.13 20.82 8.05
N ALA A 43 -10.10 20.78 8.88
CA ALA A 43 -8.75 21.18 8.54
C ALA A 43 -7.73 20.09 8.91
N VAL A 44 -6.73 19.89 8.05
CA VAL A 44 -5.54 19.07 8.31
C VAL A 44 -4.33 20.00 8.16
N GLY A 45 -3.82 20.49 9.29
CA GLY A 45 -2.83 21.58 9.30
C GLY A 45 -3.37 22.82 8.58
N ALA A 46 -2.63 23.32 7.58
CA ALA A 46 -3.05 24.48 6.77
C ALA A 46 -4.14 24.16 5.73
N ARG A 47 -4.47 22.89 5.47
CA ARG A 47 -5.43 22.51 4.43
C ARG A 47 -6.85 22.41 4.97
N THR A 48 -7.73 23.29 4.50
CA THR A 48 -9.17 23.21 4.78
C THR A 48 -9.92 22.41 3.71
N VAL A 49 -10.89 21.62 4.14
CA VAL A 49 -11.86 20.93 3.28
C VAL A 49 -13.28 21.22 3.77
N THR A 50 -14.19 21.39 2.81
CA THR A 50 -15.62 21.61 3.09
C THR A 50 -16.47 20.62 2.31
N ALA A 51 -17.68 20.36 2.78
CA ALA A 51 -18.64 19.50 2.12
C ALA A 51 -20.09 19.92 2.43
N SER A 52 -21.03 19.43 1.63
CA SER A 52 -22.46 19.69 1.80
C SER A 52 -23.16 18.76 2.81
N SER A 53 -22.45 17.74 3.31
CA SER A 53 -22.97 16.81 4.32
C SER A 53 -21.84 16.13 5.08
N PRO A 54 -22.08 15.60 6.30
CA PRO A 54 -21.06 14.88 7.05
C PRO A 54 -20.49 13.65 6.32
N PRO A 55 -21.29 12.79 5.65
CA PRO A 55 -20.73 11.70 4.85
C PRO A 55 -19.81 12.18 3.72
N ALA A 56 -20.15 13.30 3.05
CA ALA A 56 -19.30 13.90 2.04
C ALA A 56 -18.01 14.47 2.66
N LEU A 57 -18.11 15.09 3.85
CA LEU A 57 -16.94 15.56 4.59
C LEU A 57 -16.00 14.41 4.93
N THR A 58 -16.51 13.27 5.40
CA THR A 58 -15.71 12.08 5.68
C THR A 58 -14.88 11.67 4.46
N GLY A 59 -15.47 11.65 3.26
CA GLY A 59 -14.75 11.36 2.02
C GLY A 59 -13.67 12.38 1.68
N HIS A 60 -13.99 13.68 1.78
CA HIS A 60 -13.03 14.76 1.51
C HIS A 60 -11.88 14.78 2.51
N LEU A 61 -12.18 14.64 3.80
CA LEU A 61 -11.20 14.57 4.88
C LEU A 61 -10.30 13.33 4.75
N ALA A 62 -10.87 12.16 4.45
CA ALA A 62 -10.08 10.95 4.20
C ALA A 62 -9.08 11.14 3.05
N THR A 63 -9.48 11.84 1.99
CA THR A 63 -8.62 12.17 0.85
C THR A 63 -7.50 13.14 1.26
N ALA A 64 -7.82 14.18 2.03
CA ALA A 64 -6.80 15.13 2.52
C ALA A 64 -5.80 14.46 3.47
N LEU A 65 -6.28 13.61 4.39
CA LEU A 65 -5.46 12.79 5.28
C LEU A 65 -4.57 11.85 4.49
N TYR A 66 -5.10 11.18 3.45
CA TYR A 66 -4.29 10.31 2.60
C TYR A 66 -3.13 11.07 1.96
N GLN A 67 -3.40 12.23 1.35
CA GLN A 67 -2.36 13.02 0.69
C GLN A 67 -1.30 13.55 1.68
N ILE A 68 -1.72 14.13 2.81
CA ILE A 68 -0.80 14.79 3.75
C ILE A 68 -0.11 13.77 4.67
N VAL A 69 -0.88 12.85 5.25
CA VAL A 69 -0.43 11.95 6.32
C VAL A 69 0.13 10.65 5.78
N HIS A 70 -0.45 10.06 4.73
CA HIS A 70 0.06 8.80 4.18
C HIS A 70 1.09 9.03 3.08
N VAL A 71 0.76 9.80 2.06
CA VAL A 71 1.65 10.09 0.91
C VAL A 71 2.79 11.04 1.31
N GLY A 72 2.51 12.01 2.19
CA GLY A 72 3.49 13.00 2.65
C GLY A 72 3.52 14.29 1.84
N ARG A 73 2.43 14.64 1.16
CA ARG A 73 2.31 15.90 0.41
C ARG A 73 2.32 17.12 1.34
N PRO A 74 2.90 18.25 0.89
CA PRO A 74 2.82 19.51 1.61
C PRO A 74 1.36 19.92 1.87
N GLU A 75 1.10 20.50 3.04
CA GLU A 75 -0.25 20.94 3.43
C GLU A 75 -0.78 22.06 2.53
N THR A 76 0.12 22.87 1.96
CA THR A 76 -0.19 24.03 1.13
C THR A 76 -0.40 23.70 -0.35
N GLU A 77 -0.19 22.44 -0.77
CA GLU A 77 -0.55 22.03 -2.12
C GLU A 77 -2.07 22.00 -2.26
N SER A 78 -2.60 23.07 -2.85
CA SER A 78 -3.99 23.18 -3.28
C SER A 78 -4.29 22.03 -4.24
N GLY A 79 -4.92 20.98 -3.75
CA GLY A 79 -5.59 20.03 -4.64
C GLY A 79 -6.56 20.85 -5.49
N THR A 80 -6.37 20.89 -6.80
CA THR A 80 -7.22 21.57 -7.79
C THR A 80 -8.59 20.88 -7.95
N GLY A 81 -9.18 20.47 -6.83
CA GLY A 81 -10.45 19.78 -6.72
C GLY A 81 -11.46 20.57 -5.90
N THR A 82 -11.58 21.88 -6.11
CA THR A 82 -12.86 22.55 -5.91
C THR A 82 -13.78 22.11 -7.06
N GLY A 83 -14.53 21.05 -6.83
CA GLY A 83 -15.42 20.47 -7.83
C GLY A 83 -16.58 19.76 -7.15
N THR A 84 -17.59 20.54 -6.81
CA THR A 84 -18.98 20.10 -6.77
C THR A 84 -19.25 19.12 -7.91
N GLY A 85 -19.79 17.94 -7.62
CA GLY A 85 -20.61 17.15 -8.54
C GLY A 85 -20.01 16.77 -9.91
N THR A 86 -20.05 15.48 -10.22
CA THR A 86 -20.05 14.95 -11.60
C THR A 86 -18.83 15.28 -12.46
N GLY A 87 -17.94 14.30 -12.61
CA GLY A 87 -17.13 14.16 -13.82
C GLY A 87 -16.03 15.20 -14.01
N ARG A 88 -14.84 14.92 -13.47
CA ARG A 88 -13.61 15.43 -14.08
C ARG A 88 -12.72 14.25 -14.41
N VAL A 89 -12.67 13.95 -15.70
CA VAL A 89 -11.52 13.32 -16.35
C VAL A 89 -10.30 14.08 -15.84
N SER A 90 -9.58 13.49 -14.90
CA SER A 90 -8.28 14.01 -14.47
C SER A 90 -7.45 14.14 -15.74
N ALA A 91 -6.83 15.31 -15.95
CA ALA A 91 -5.82 15.46 -17.00
C ALA A 91 -4.90 14.22 -16.96
N PRO A 92 -4.51 13.64 -18.11
CA PRO A 92 -3.72 12.42 -18.11
C PRO A 92 -2.52 12.63 -17.21
N GLN A 93 -2.50 11.95 -16.06
CA GLN A 93 -1.35 11.96 -15.18
C GLN A 93 -0.17 11.54 -16.06
N SER A 94 0.84 12.40 -16.15
CA SER A 94 2.05 12.13 -16.95
C SER A 94 2.58 10.76 -16.56
N ARG A 95 2.80 9.88 -17.54
CA ARG A 95 3.33 8.51 -17.32
C ARG A 95 4.76 8.41 -17.79
N ASP A 96 5.50 9.49 -17.58
CA ASP A 96 6.86 9.71 -18.08
C ASP A 96 7.87 8.69 -17.52
N LEU A 97 7.50 7.94 -16.47
CA LEU A 97 8.38 6.91 -15.89
C LEU A 97 8.07 5.49 -16.35
N GLU A 98 6.93 5.21 -16.98
CA GLU A 98 6.50 3.82 -17.25
C GLU A 98 7.48 3.05 -18.13
N GLU A 99 8.08 3.70 -19.15
CA GLU A 99 9.05 3.03 -20.02
C GLU A 99 10.30 2.61 -19.24
N ARG A 100 10.86 3.52 -18.42
CA ARG A 100 12.03 3.24 -17.58
C ARG A 100 11.73 2.17 -16.54
N LEU A 101 10.55 2.22 -15.92
CA LEU A 101 10.11 1.22 -14.95
C LEU A 101 9.92 -0.16 -15.61
N ALA A 102 9.38 -0.21 -16.83
CA ALA A 102 9.21 -1.44 -17.58
C ALA A 102 10.56 -2.07 -17.98
N GLN A 103 11.53 -1.26 -18.40
CA GLN A 103 12.90 -1.72 -18.71
C GLN A 103 13.64 -2.28 -17.49
N ALA A 104 13.30 -1.81 -16.29
CA ALA A 104 13.89 -2.26 -15.04
C ALA A 104 13.23 -3.53 -14.45
N VAL A 105 12.19 -4.09 -15.08
CA VAL A 105 11.62 -5.38 -14.66
C VAL A 105 12.55 -6.52 -15.12
N PRO A 106 13.10 -7.35 -14.21
CA PRO A 106 14.14 -8.33 -14.55
C PRO A 106 13.61 -9.56 -15.33
N HIS A 107 12.29 -9.72 -15.44
CA HIS A 107 11.63 -10.84 -16.09
C HIS A 107 10.45 -10.35 -16.95
N ARG A 108 10.13 -11.13 -17.99
CA ARG A 108 9.05 -10.77 -18.92
C ARG A 108 7.68 -11.31 -18.52
N TYR A 109 7.66 -12.45 -17.83
CA TYR A 109 6.44 -13.22 -17.58
C TYR A 109 6.34 -13.70 -16.13
N THR A 110 5.12 -13.73 -15.63
CA THR A 110 4.73 -14.49 -14.45
C THR A 110 4.17 -15.83 -14.90
N THR A 111 4.60 -16.92 -14.27
CA THR A 111 4.10 -18.26 -14.58
C THR A 111 3.00 -18.64 -13.60
N HIS A 112 1.77 -18.83 -14.10
CA HIS A 112 0.63 -19.23 -13.29
C HIS A 112 0.28 -20.69 -13.52
N ASP A 113 0.01 -21.42 -12.46
CA ASP A 113 -0.62 -22.74 -12.53
C ASP A 113 -2.14 -22.58 -12.44
N VAL A 114 -2.83 -22.89 -13.54
CA VAL A 114 -4.26 -22.61 -13.75
C VAL A 114 -5.05 -23.87 -14.13
N PRO A 115 -6.35 -23.95 -13.77
CA PRO A 115 -7.19 -25.05 -14.20
C PRO A 115 -7.49 -24.97 -15.70
N VAL A 116 -7.46 -26.11 -16.37
CA VAL A 116 -7.87 -26.29 -17.76
C VAL A 116 -9.36 -26.63 -17.77
N LEU A 117 -10.15 -25.78 -18.44
CA LEU A 117 -11.60 -25.94 -18.55
C LEU A 117 -11.99 -26.79 -19.76
N ALA A 118 -11.22 -26.71 -20.85
CA ALA A 118 -11.46 -27.48 -22.05
C ALA A 118 -10.21 -27.55 -22.94
N ALA A 119 -9.97 -28.71 -23.57
CA ALA A 119 -9.08 -28.81 -24.72
C ALA A 119 -9.85 -28.48 -26.00
N ARG A 120 -9.27 -27.64 -26.86
CA ARG A 120 -9.84 -27.25 -28.16
C ARG A 120 -8.74 -27.21 -29.21
N GLU A 121 -9.14 -27.35 -30.46
CA GLU A 121 -8.27 -27.12 -31.61
C GLU A 121 -7.82 -25.65 -31.60
N GLY A 122 -6.50 -25.42 -31.66
CA GLY A 122 -5.91 -24.08 -31.51
C GLY A 122 -5.61 -23.63 -30.08
N GLY A 123 -5.73 -24.51 -29.07
CA GLY A 123 -5.20 -24.28 -27.72
C GLY A 123 -6.21 -24.56 -26.59
N PRO A 124 -5.74 -24.83 -25.36
CA PRO A 124 -6.61 -25.05 -24.21
C PRO A 124 -7.33 -23.75 -23.78
N ILE A 125 -8.52 -23.91 -23.22
CA ILE A 125 -9.23 -22.86 -22.50
C ILE A 125 -8.95 -23.06 -21.00
N VAL A 126 -8.45 -22.02 -20.34
CA VAL A 126 -8.13 -22.01 -18.91
C VAL A 126 -8.94 -20.96 -18.17
N GLU A 127 -9.03 -21.10 -16.84
CA GLU A 127 -9.47 -20.02 -15.97
C GLU A 127 -8.25 -19.25 -15.45
N LEU A 128 -8.13 -17.98 -15.82
CA LEU A 128 -7.06 -17.10 -15.38
C LEU A 128 -7.69 -15.88 -14.72
N SER A 129 -7.42 -15.66 -13.43
CA SER A 129 -7.95 -14.52 -12.67
C SER A 129 -9.48 -14.38 -12.75
N GLY A 130 -10.20 -15.50 -12.71
CA GLY A 130 -11.67 -15.54 -12.75
C GLY A 130 -12.28 -15.32 -14.13
N VAL A 131 -11.47 -15.22 -15.20
CA VAL A 131 -11.94 -15.14 -16.58
C VAL A 131 -11.50 -16.35 -17.39
N ARG A 132 -12.30 -16.72 -18.40
CA ARG A 132 -11.99 -17.82 -19.32
C ARG A 132 -11.13 -17.30 -20.46
N VAL A 133 -9.96 -17.86 -20.64
CA VAL A 133 -8.97 -17.44 -21.63
C VAL A 133 -8.63 -18.61 -22.54
N ARG A 134 -8.71 -18.40 -23.86
CA ARG A 134 -8.13 -19.34 -24.82
C ARG A 134 -6.66 -19.00 -24.97
N LEU A 135 -5.78 -19.96 -24.70
CA LEU A 135 -4.34 -19.75 -24.74
C LEU A 135 -3.79 -20.00 -26.14
N ASP A 136 -2.95 -19.10 -26.59
CA ASP A 136 -2.04 -19.35 -27.70
C ASP A 136 -0.91 -20.30 -27.23
N SER A 137 -0.40 -21.12 -28.14
CA SER A 137 0.58 -22.16 -27.82
C SER A 137 1.90 -21.60 -27.28
N ASP A 138 2.27 -20.37 -27.59
CA ASP A 138 3.47 -19.69 -27.10
C ASP A 138 3.38 -19.24 -25.64
N ARG A 139 2.16 -19.16 -25.09
CA ARG A 139 1.89 -18.85 -23.68
C ARG A 139 1.79 -20.08 -22.80
N LEU A 140 1.66 -21.25 -23.39
CA LEU A 140 1.62 -22.51 -22.67
C LEU A 140 3.04 -22.99 -22.35
N VAL A 141 3.34 -23.19 -21.07
CA VAL A 141 4.62 -23.76 -20.63
C VAL A 141 4.52 -25.27 -20.53
N ARG A 142 3.47 -25.75 -19.84
CA ARG A 142 3.27 -27.17 -19.57
C ARG A 142 1.78 -27.45 -19.35
N ILE A 143 1.34 -28.65 -19.71
CA ILE A 143 0.04 -29.20 -19.30
C ILE A 143 0.31 -30.42 -18.40
N SER A 144 -0.48 -30.60 -17.35
CA SER A 144 -0.43 -31.79 -16.49
C SER A 144 -0.80 -33.06 -17.27
N ALA A 145 -0.33 -34.22 -16.82
CA ALA A 145 -0.60 -35.49 -17.51
C ALA A 145 -2.09 -35.82 -17.63
N ASP A 146 -2.90 -35.37 -16.66
CA ASP A 146 -4.37 -35.53 -16.65
C ASP A 146 -5.11 -34.40 -17.40
N ALA A 147 -4.38 -33.46 -17.99
CA ALA A 147 -4.88 -32.28 -18.70
C ALA A 147 -5.84 -31.39 -17.88
N ARG A 148 -5.79 -31.45 -16.55
CA ARG A 148 -6.63 -30.63 -15.65
C ARG A 148 -5.97 -29.31 -15.25
N ARG A 149 -4.66 -29.20 -15.36
CA ARG A 149 -3.89 -28.01 -15.00
C ARG A 149 -2.86 -27.66 -16.07
N ALA A 150 -2.54 -26.38 -16.16
CA ALA A 150 -1.54 -25.88 -17.08
C ALA A 150 -0.71 -24.77 -16.44
N ASP A 151 0.59 -24.78 -16.72
CA ASP A 151 1.49 -23.67 -16.40
C ASP A 151 1.48 -22.70 -17.59
N VAL A 152 1.14 -21.44 -17.33
CA VAL A 152 0.88 -20.44 -18.38
C VAL A 152 1.65 -19.15 -18.10
N ARG A 153 2.21 -18.54 -19.15
CA ARG A 153 2.95 -17.28 -19.09
C ARG A 153 2.03 -16.09 -19.34
N VAL A 154 1.88 -15.27 -18.32
CA VAL A 154 1.21 -13.97 -18.43
C VAL A 154 2.30 -12.90 -18.35
N SER A 155 2.16 -11.78 -19.10
CA SER A 155 3.13 -10.67 -19.01
C SER A 155 3.37 -10.29 -17.54
N ALA A 156 4.58 -9.94 -17.11
CA ALA A 156 4.81 -9.51 -15.73
C ALA A 156 4.30 -8.07 -15.51
N SER A 157 4.55 -7.21 -16.48
CA SER A 157 4.14 -5.80 -16.46
C SER A 157 2.64 -5.63 -16.68
N ARG A 158 2.05 -4.75 -15.86
CA ARG A 158 0.62 -4.42 -15.80
C ARG A 158 0.47 -2.89 -15.78
N PRO A 159 0.83 -2.19 -16.88
CA PRO A 159 0.56 -0.76 -16.96
C PRO A 159 -0.95 -0.55 -16.77
N MET A 160 -1.31 0.57 -16.14
CA MET A 160 -2.71 0.99 -15.97
C MET A 160 -3.62 0.15 -15.07
N LEU A 161 -3.11 -0.89 -14.42
CA LEU A 161 -3.92 -1.66 -13.48
C LEU A 161 -4.20 -0.90 -12.18
N SER A 162 -3.32 0.02 -11.78
CA SER A 162 -3.46 0.84 -10.58
C SER A 162 -3.29 2.33 -10.94
N PRO A 163 -4.32 3.17 -10.77
CA PRO A 163 -4.22 4.59 -11.13
C PRO A 163 -3.03 5.30 -10.46
N GLY A 164 -2.20 5.97 -11.26
CA GLY A 164 -1.01 6.69 -10.79
C GLY A 164 0.22 5.80 -10.51
N PHE A 165 0.14 4.50 -10.81
CA PHE A 165 1.23 3.55 -10.62
C PHE A 165 1.46 2.65 -11.84
N PHE A 166 2.73 2.29 -12.04
CA PHE A 166 3.12 1.15 -12.86
C PHE A 166 3.18 -0.08 -11.96
N LEU A 167 2.57 -1.20 -12.38
CA LEU A 167 2.49 -2.43 -11.60
C LEU A 167 3.22 -3.57 -12.32
N ALA A 168 3.91 -4.41 -11.55
CA ALA A 168 4.48 -5.67 -12.03
C ALA A 168 4.22 -6.81 -11.03
N ASP A 169 3.95 -7.99 -11.56
CA ASP A 169 3.95 -9.25 -10.83
C ASP A 169 5.36 -9.86 -10.91
N GLY A 170 5.83 -10.54 -9.85
CA GLY A 170 7.07 -11.33 -9.87
C GLY A 170 7.01 -12.49 -10.87
N SER A 171 8.14 -13.15 -11.12
CA SER A 171 8.16 -14.34 -12.00
C SER A 171 7.32 -15.48 -11.40
N LEU A 172 7.24 -15.50 -10.06
CA LEU A 172 6.36 -16.33 -9.25
C LEU A 172 5.12 -15.54 -8.82
N PRO A 173 3.91 -16.09 -8.98
CA PRO A 173 2.68 -15.40 -8.63
C PRO A 173 2.48 -15.37 -7.11
N LEU A 174 2.02 -14.23 -6.60
CA LEU A 174 1.61 -14.12 -5.19
C LEU A 174 0.34 -14.95 -4.94
N PRO A 175 0.31 -15.87 -3.95
CA PRO A 175 -0.86 -16.70 -3.68
C PRO A 175 -2.09 -15.86 -3.22
N PRO A 176 -3.31 -16.18 -3.69
CA PRO A 176 -4.52 -15.41 -3.36
C PRO A 176 -4.86 -15.35 -1.86
N GLU A 177 -4.55 -16.41 -1.10
CA GLU A 177 -4.86 -16.53 0.34
C GLU A 177 -3.68 -16.13 1.24
N SER A 178 -2.67 -15.48 0.70
CA SER A 178 -1.53 -15.05 1.51
C SER A 178 -1.93 -13.94 2.48
N GLN A 179 -1.46 -14.03 3.73
CA GLN A 179 -1.44 -12.86 4.61
C GLN A 179 -0.43 -11.89 4.01
N VAL A 180 -0.90 -10.85 3.32
CA VAL A 180 -0.01 -9.98 2.54
C VAL A 180 0.67 -8.96 3.46
N LEU A 181 2.00 -8.91 3.40
CA LEU A 181 2.82 -7.87 4.01
C LEU A 181 3.23 -6.86 2.94
N ARG A 182 2.97 -5.58 3.18
CA ARG A 182 3.36 -4.49 2.28
C ARG A 182 4.64 -3.83 2.77
N VAL A 183 5.62 -3.68 1.89
CA VAL A 183 6.84 -2.90 2.11
C VAL A 183 6.71 -1.59 1.35
N TYR A 184 6.89 -0.48 2.05
CA TYR A 184 6.81 0.88 1.55
C TYR A 184 8.22 1.46 1.47
N LEU A 185 8.59 1.96 0.29
CA LEU A 185 9.86 2.62 0.08
C LEU A 185 9.62 4.08 -0.32
N HIS A 186 10.16 4.97 0.50
CA HIS A 186 10.10 6.40 0.26
C HIS A 186 11.13 6.81 -0.79
N VAL A 187 10.63 7.40 -1.88
CA VAL A 187 11.45 7.91 -2.97
C VAL A 187 11.15 9.37 -3.24
N GLU A 188 12.21 10.16 -3.34
CA GLU A 188 12.12 11.62 -3.52
C GLU A 188 12.16 12.05 -4.97
N THR A 189 12.95 11.37 -5.78
CA THR A 189 13.22 11.76 -7.16
C THR A 189 12.84 10.65 -8.14
N PRO A 190 12.55 11.00 -9.40
CA PRO A 190 12.24 10.01 -10.44
C PRO A 190 13.35 8.97 -10.65
N ASP A 191 14.62 9.39 -10.59
CA ASP A 191 15.75 8.50 -10.76
C ASP A 191 15.88 7.53 -9.59
N ALA A 192 15.71 8.02 -8.34
CA ALA A 192 15.68 7.16 -7.17
C ALA A 192 14.50 6.17 -7.22
N ALA A 193 13.34 6.57 -7.77
CA ALA A 193 12.19 5.68 -7.94
C ALA A 193 12.48 4.52 -8.91
N VAL A 194 13.08 4.82 -10.08
CA VAL A 194 13.44 3.79 -11.06
C VAL A 194 14.55 2.89 -10.54
N GLU A 195 15.58 3.45 -9.88
CA GLU A 195 16.67 2.66 -9.31
C GLU A 195 16.19 1.76 -8.17
N THR A 196 15.42 2.31 -7.22
CA THR A 196 14.80 1.55 -6.12
C THR A 196 13.96 0.41 -6.67
N TRP A 197 13.11 0.70 -7.66
CA TRP A 197 12.28 -0.30 -8.33
C TRP A 197 13.12 -1.46 -8.88
N GLY A 198 14.12 -1.18 -9.72
CA GLY A 198 14.96 -2.22 -10.32
C GLY A 198 15.69 -3.07 -9.28
N ARG A 199 16.30 -2.44 -8.26
CA ARG A 199 17.05 -3.15 -7.21
C ARG A 199 16.16 -4.04 -6.35
N VAL A 200 14.98 -3.55 -5.98
CA VAL A 200 13.99 -4.32 -5.22
C VAL A 200 13.54 -5.54 -6.01
N LEU A 201 13.18 -5.37 -7.28
CA LEU A 201 12.71 -6.49 -8.10
C LEU A 201 13.81 -7.54 -8.29
N HIS A 202 15.05 -7.10 -8.58
CA HIS A 202 16.18 -8.01 -8.72
C HIS A 202 16.45 -8.80 -7.43
N CYS A 203 16.48 -8.11 -6.28
CA CYS A 203 16.65 -8.76 -4.97
C CYS A 203 15.57 -9.82 -4.71
N LEU A 204 14.31 -9.55 -5.05
CA LEU A 204 13.22 -10.50 -4.82
C LEU A 204 13.33 -11.73 -5.73
N GLU A 205 13.70 -11.52 -6.99
CA GLU A 205 13.91 -12.61 -7.95
C GLU A 205 15.13 -13.49 -7.59
N GLU A 206 16.25 -12.88 -7.18
CA GLU A 206 17.43 -13.63 -6.70
C GLU A 206 17.13 -14.49 -5.47
N ASN A 207 16.15 -14.08 -4.65
CA ASN A 207 15.71 -14.83 -3.47
C ASN A 207 14.49 -15.73 -3.75
N ALA A 208 14.06 -15.85 -5.02
CA ALA A 208 12.89 -16.64 -5.43
C ALA A 208 11.61 -16.33 -4.61
N VAL A 209 11.41 -15.05 -4.27
CA VAL A 209 10.26 -14.60 -3.50
C VAL A 209 9.11 -14.26 -4.44
N ALA A 210 7.93 -14.82 -4.23
CA ALA A 210 6.73 -14.38 -4.94
C ALA A 210 6.27 -12.99 -4.46
N TYR A 211 6.00 -12.09 -5.39
CA TYR A 211 5.61 -10.72 -5.07
C TYR A 211 4.68 -10.10 -6.11
N ARG A 212 4.06 -9.00 -5.71
CA ARG A 212 3.53 -7.97 -6.60
C ARG A 212 4.16 -6.64 -6.18
N ALA A 213 4.47 -5.77 -7.12
CA ALA A 213 5.05 -4.47 -6.80
C ALA A 213 4.40 -3.38 -7.65
N LYS A 214 4.40 -2.15 -7.12
CA LYS A 214 4.02 -0.97 -7.87
C LYS A 214 4.95 0.21 -7.57
N ALA A 215 5.19 1.03 -8.58
CA ALA A 215 5.96 2.27 -8.46
C ALA A 215 5.17 3.43 -9.05
N ALA A 216 5.36 4.63 -8.50
CA ALA A 216 4.76 5.85 -9.02
C ALA A 216 5.11 6.01 -10.50
N SER A 217 4.11 6.16 -11.37
CA SER A 217 4.34 6.21 -12.82
C SER A 217 4.65 7.61 -13.36
N SER A 218 4.62 8.64 -12.50
CA SER A 218 4.80 10.04 -12.86
C SER A 218 5.89 10.70 -12.03
N SER A 219 6.77 11.48 -12.66
CA SER A 219 7.71 12.34 -11.90
C SER A 219 6.99 13.34 -11.00
N SER A 220 5.85 13.88 -11.44
CA SER A 220 5.05 14.83 -10.65
C SER A 220 4.38 14.19 -9.42
N ALA A 221 4.33 12.86 -9.37
CA ALA A 221 3.82 12.13 -8.22
C ALA A 221 4.84 12.06 -7.06
N LEU A 222 6.10 12.48 -7.27
CA LEU A 222 7.18 12.45 -6.28
C LEU A 222 7.45 13.86 -5.71
N PRO A 223 8.01 13.97 -4.49
CA PRO A 223 8.34 12.91 -3.54
C PRO A 223 7.10 12.26 -2.91
N ARG A 224 7.18 10.99 -2.50
CA ARG A 224 6.09 10.33 -1.74
C ARG A 224 6.53 9.08 -0.98
N ARG A 225 6.00 8.91 0.23
CA ARG A 225 6.34 7.82 1.18
C ARG A 225 6.02 6.42 0.67
N ASP A 226 5.10 6.32 -0.28
CA ASP A 226 4.65 5.08 -0.92
C ASP A 226 5.02 5.06 -2.42
N GLY A 227 6.18 5.61 -2.77
CA GLY A 227 6.57 5.77 -4.17
C GLY A 227 7.00 4.47 -4.84
N VAL A 228 7.50 3.51 -4.05
CA VAL A 228 7.51 2.09 -4.42
C VAL A 228 6.83 1.29 -3.29
N VAL A 229 5.96 0.35 -3.66
CA VAL A 229 5.28 -0.54 -2.73
C VAL A 229 5.39 -1.98 -3.23
N VAL A 230 5.84 -2.88 -2.36
CA VAL A 230 5.96 -4.31 -2.63
C VAL A 230 4.98 -5.06 -1.75
N TYR A 231 4.32 -6.05 -2.32
CA TYR A 231 3.36 -6.94 -1.69
C TYR A 231 4.01 -8.32 -1.63
N LEU A 232 4.28 -8.79 -0.43
CA LEU A 232 4.90 -10.07 -0.14
C LEU A 232 3.89 -10.99 0.54
N ASN A 233 4.11 -12.30 0.43
CA ASN A 233 3.53 -13.22 1.39
C ASN A 233 4.19 -12.94 2.75
N GLY A 234 3.41 -12.76 3.81
CA GLY A 234 3.90 -12.46 5.17
C GLY A 234 4.82 -13.52 5.75
N LEU A 235 4.78 -14.76 5.23
CA LEU A 235 5.74 -15.81 5.57
C LEU A 235 7.16 -15.54 5.04
N ASN A 236 7.31 -14.65 4.06
CA ASN A 236 8.58 -14.32 3.41
C ASN A 236 9.27 -13.08 4.04
N HIS A 237 8.99 -12.75 5.30
CA HIS A 237 9.59 -11.61 6.00
C HIS A 237 11.13 -11.71 6.13
N ALA A 238 11.71 -12.90 5.99
CA ALA A 238 13.17 -13.08 5.98
C ALA A 238 13.91 -12.24 4.91
N VAL A 239 13.24 -11.90 3.79
CA VAL A 239 13.85 -11.09 2.71
C VAL A 239 13.98 -9.60 3.07
N LEU A 240 13.34 -9.14 4.14
CA LEU A 240 13.28 -7.71 4.50
C LEU A 240 14.67 -7.12 4.75
N ALA A 241 15.59 -7.87 5.36
CA ALA A 241 16.95 -7.41 5.58
C ALA A 241 17.71 -7.20 4.24
N SER A 242 17.57 -8.14 3.31
CA SER A 242 18.15 -8.04 1.97
C SER A 242 17.57 -6.85 1.19
N LEU A 243 16.25 -6.62 1.29
CA LEU A 243 15.59 -5.47 0.68
C LEU A 243 16.12 -4.14 1.22
N VAL A 244 16.26 -4.02 2.55
CA VAL A 244 16.79 -2.82 3.19
C VAL A 244 18.21 -2.52 2.71
N GLU A 245 19.07 -3.55 2.64
CA GLU A 245 20.45 -3.37 2.17
C GLU A 245 20.49 -3.02 0.67
N ALA A 246 19.64 -3.63 -0.16
CA ALA A 246 19.58 -3.39 -1.61
C ALA A 246 19.28 -1.92 -1.95
N VAL A 247 18.50 -1.22 -1.12
CA VAL A 247 18.04 0.15 -1.36
C VAL A 247 18.74 1.20 -0.52
N LYS A 248 19.72 0.78 0.29
CA LYS A 248 20.48 1.65 1.20
C LYS A 248 21.19 2.75 0.43
N GLY A 249 21.02 3.99 0.91
CA GLY A 249 21.61 5.18 0.28
C GLY A 249 20.83 5.73 -0.92
N ILE A 250 19.74 5.07 -1.34
CA ILE A 250 18.88 5.52 -2.46
C ILE A 250 17.55 6.06 -1.90
N VAL A 251 16.93 5.30 -1.00
CA VAL A 251 15.71 5.73 -0.32
C VAL A 251 16.02 6.86 0.64
N SER A 252 15.08 7.79 0.80
CA SER A 252 15.32 9.02 1.56
C SER A 252 15.37 8.75 3.07
N PRO A 253 16.52 8.97 3.73
CA PRO A 253 16.70 8.66 5.14
C PRO A 253 16.07 9.70 6.08
N GLY A 254 15.74 10.91 5.58
CA GLY A 254 15.23 12.03 6.38
C GLY A 254 13.71 12.08 6.52
N SER A 255 12.97 11.14 5.92
CA SER A 255 11.51 11.22 5.87
C SER A 255 10.84 10.53 7.04
N VAL A 256 9.89 11.25 7.62
CA VAL A 256 8.99 10.69 8.62
C VAL A 256 8.07 9.67 7.92
N PRO A 257 8.03 8.41 8.37
CA PRO A 257 7.16 7.39 7.79
C PRO A 257 5.68 7.71 8.04
N SER A 258 4.79 7.04 7.31
CA SER A 258 3.36 7.16 7.59
C SER A 258 3.07 6.65 9.01
N PRO A 259 2.21 7.32 9.79
CA PRO A 259 1.79 6.82 11.12
C PRO A 259 0.99 5.52 11.05
N PHE A 260 0.65 5.08 9.83
CA PHE A 260 -0.01 3.81 9.55
C PHE A 260 0.97 2.69 9.20
N THR A 261 2.28 2.91 9.33
CA THR A 261 3.32 1.94 8.98
C THR A 261 4.31 1.78 10.14
N GLN A 262 4.92 0.61 10.23
CA GLN A 262 6.03 0.35 11.15
C GLN A 262 7.35 0.60 10.42
N PRO A 263 8.22 1.49 10.92
CA PRO A 263 9.53 1.72 10.31
C PRO A 263 10.40 0.47 10.44
N LEU A 264 11.11 0.09 9.37
CA LEU A 264 12.13 -0.96 9.39
C LEU A 264 13.54 -0.38 9.31
N ALA A 265 13.72 0.62 8.45
CA ALA A 265 14.96 1.36 8.25
C ALA A 265 14.63 2.76 7.73
N ALA A 266 15.63 3.62 7.61
CA ALA A 266 15.44 4.96 7.07
C ALA A 266 14.87 4.86 5.63
N GLY A 267 13.69 5.45 5.42
CA GLY A 267 12.99 5.38 4.13
C GLY A 267 12.27 4.06 3.81
N VAL A 268 12.29 3.06 4.71
CA VAL A 268 11.63 1.75 4.52
C VAL A 268 10.68 1.46 5.68
N ALA A 269 9.43 1.14 5.38
CA ALA A 269 8.42 0.81 6.38
C ALA A 269 7.54 -0.36 5.92
N VAL A 270 6.83 -0.99 6.86
CA VAL A 270 5.91 -2.10 6.56
C VAL A 270 4.54 -1.92 7.17
N ALA A 271 3.56 -2.59 6.57
CA ALA A 271 2.23 -2.77 7.15
C ALA A 271 1.55 -4.01 6.57
N TRP A 272 0.66 -4.60 7.33
CA TRP A 272 -0.22 -5.67 6.86
C TRP A 272 -1.30 -5.13 5.93
N GLU A 273 -1.64 -5.91 4.90
CA GLU A 273 -2.78 -5.66 4.01
C GLU A 273 -4.06 -5.44 4.81
N PRO A 274 -4.89 -4.43 4.47
CA PRO A 274 -6.20 -4.26 5.08
C PRO A 274 -7.08 -5.53 5.04
N ASP A 275 -7.54 -5.95 6.21
CA ASP A 275 -8.50 -7.06 6.37
C ASP A 275 -9.85 -6.51 6.84
N ASP A 276 -10.58 -5.88 5.91
CA ASP A 276 -11.90 -5.29 6.17
C ASP A 276 -12.93 -5.82 5.18
N ALA A 277 -13.83 -6.66 5.70
CA ALA A 277 -14.84 -7.34 4.91
C ALA A 277 -16.03 -6.44 4.54
N ARG A 278 -16.14 -5.23 5.10
CA ARG A 278 -17.28 -4.32 4.89
C ARG A 278 -17.40 -3.91 3.42
N PRO A 279 -18.62 -3.67 2.91
CA PRO A 279 -18.84 -3.23 1.53
C PRO A 279 -18.02 -1.97 1.19
N GLY A 280 -17.30 -2.00 0.06
CA GLY A 280 -16.47 -0.86 -0.39
C GLY A 280 -15.15 -0.66 0.35
N MET A 281 -14.80 -1.54 1.30
CA MET A 281 -13.51 -1.51 2.02
C MET A 281 -12.51 -2.54 1.52
N ARG A 282 -13.00 -3.61 0.87
CA ARG A 282 -12.16 -4.61 0.20
C ARG A 282 -11.31 -3.97 -0.90
N HIS A 283 -10.07 -4.43 -1.04
CA HIS A 283 -9.10 -3.99 -2.05
C HIS A 283 -8.71 -2.50 -1.99
N THR A 284 -9.00 -1.81 -0.89
CA THR A 284 -8.51 -0.44 -0.67
C THR A 284 -7.00 -0.45 -0.39
N SER A 285 -6.31 0.64 -0.72
CA SER A 285 -4.94 0.81 -0.24
C SER A 285 -4.93 1.01 1.28
N LEU A 286 -3.82 0.66 1.95
CA LEU A 286 -3.62 0.88 3.38
C LEU A 286 -3.93 2.34 3.77
N GLY A 287 -3.36 3.29 3.03
CA GLY A 287 -3.58 4.71 3.27
C GLY A 287 -5.05 5.10 3.18
N GLU A 288 -5.74 4.72 2.11
CA GLU A 288 -7.18 5.01 1.95
C GLU A 288 -7.99 4.40 3.10
N HIS A 289 -7.71 3.15 3.45
CA HIS A 289 -8.42 2.45 4.51
C HIS A 289 -8.25 3.14 5.86
N ARG A 290 -7.00 3.40 6.27
CA ARG A 290 -6.67 3.96 7.59
C ARG A 290 -7.12 5.43 7.68
N CYS A 291 -6.97 6.20 6.59
CA CYS A 291 -7.46 7.58 6.53
C CYS A 291 -8.99 7.66 6.56
N ARG A 292 -9.70 6.70 5.94
CA ARG A 292 -11.15 6.64 6.00
C ARG A 292 -11.64 6.33 7.42
N ALA A 293 -11.04 5.36 8.10
CA ALA A 293 -11.37 5.07 9.51
C ALA A 293 -11.12 6.30 10.40
N LEU A 294 -9.99 6.98 10.23
CA LEU A 294 -9.64 8.19 10.97
C LEU A 294 -10.64 9.33 10.72
N ALA A 295 -10.96 9.59 9.45
CA ALA A 295 -11.94 10.61 9.08
C ALA A 295 -13.34 10.30 9.65
N SER A 296 -13.78 9.04 9.57
CA SER A 296 -15.07 8.61 10.12
C SER A 296 -15.16 8.83 11.62
N GLY A 297 -14.12 8.48 12.39
CA GLY A 297 -14.09 8.72 13.83
C GLY A 297 -14.14 10.21 14.19
N LEU A 298 -13.40 11.04 13.45
CA LEU A 298 -13.34 12.49 13.69
C LEU A 298 -14.63 13.22 13.32
N VAL A 299 -15.21 12.94 12.15
CA VAL A 299 -16.49 13.52 11.74
C VAL A 299 -17.62 13.01 12.63
N GLY A 300 -17.63 11.71 12.95
CA GLY A 300 -18.61 11.11 13.86
C GLY A 300 -18.58 11.74 15.25
N HIS A 301 -17.40 12.07 15.77
CA HIS A 301 -17.27 12.81 17.03
C HIS A 301 -17.92 14.20 16.96
N ALA A 302 -17.68 14.95 15.86
CA ALA A 302 -18.19 16.31 15.73
C ALA A 302 -19.73 16.38 15.68
N ILE A 303 -20.37 15.45 14.96
CA ILE A 303 -21.83 15.48 14.75
C ILE A 303 -22.65 14.73 15.81
N HIS A 304 -21.99 13.90 16.63
CA HIS A 304 -22.64 13.13 17.70
C HIS A 304 -21.89 13.28 19.03
N PRO A 305 -21.96 14.47 19.67
CA PRO A 305 -21.34 14.68 20.97
C PRO A 305 -22.10 13.86 22.03
N ASP A 306 -21.50 12.74 22.44
CA ASP A 306 -22.07 11.79 23.42
C ASP A 306 -21.18 11.64 24.65
N GLY A 307 -20.35 12.64 24.94
CA GLY A 307 -19.39 12.64 26.04
C GLY A 307 -18.08 11.88 25.76
N ARG A 308 -18.00 11.11 24.67
CA ARG A 308 -16.75 10.48 24.23
C ARG A 308 -15.79 11.49 23.64
N THR A 309 -14.51 11.33 23.94
CA THR A 309 -13.41 12.11 23.38
C THR A 309 -13.18 11.79 21.90
N ARG A 310 -12.44 12.67 21.21
CA ARG A 310 -11.98 12.45 19.83
C ARG A 310 -11.17 11.15 19.70
N ALA A 311 -10.29 10.88 20.66
CA ALA A 311 -9.44 9.69 20.65
C ALA A 311 -10.25 8.41 20.77
N GLU A 312 -11.27 8.37 21.64
CA GLU A 312 -12.16 7.22 21.78
C GLU A 312 -12.96 6.96 20.50
N ARG A 313 -13.49 8.00 19.85
CA ARG A 313 -14.23 7.83 18.59
C ARG A 313 -13.35 7.32 17.45
N VAL A 314 -12.10 7.77 17.38
CA VAL A 314 -11.13 7.27 16.40
C VAL A 314 -10.73 5.83 16.70
N ARG A 315 -10.51 5.48 17.97
CA ARG A 315 -10.25 4.10 18.40
C ARG A 315 -11.39 3.18 17.98
N ASP A 316 -12.62 3.55 18.28
CA ASP A 316 -13.80 2.76 17.94
C ASP A 316 -13.92 2.55 16.42
N ALA A 317 -13.70 3.62 15.61
CA ALA A 317 -13.71 3.53 14.15
C ALA A 317 -12.56 2.66 13.59
N PHE A 318 -11.40 2.65 14.23
CA PHE A 318 -10.28 1.77 13.86
C PHE A 318 -10.62 0.30 14.14
N LEU A 319 -11.14 0.00 15.33
CA LEU A 319 -11.56 -1.34 15.70
C LEU A 319 -12.67 -1.87 14.79
N GLU A 320 -13.64 -1.03 14.42
CA GLU A 320 -14.70 -1.38 13.47
C GLU A 320 -14.15 -1.75 12.08
N GLY A 321 -13.03 -1.14 11.67
CA GLY A 321 -12.29 -1.48 10.46
C GLY A 321 -11.24 -2.57 10.64
N GLY A 322 -11.25 -3.28 11.76
CA GLY A 322 -10.27 -4.34 12.04
C GLY A 322 -8.84 -3.85 12.22
N ILE A 323 -8.61 -2.55 12.46
CA ILE A 323 -7.28 -1.95 12.66
C ILE A 323 -6.91 -2.00 14.14
N ASP A 324 -5.68 -2.37 14.47
CA ASP A 324 -5.17 -2.18 15.84
C ASP A 324 -4.89 -0.67 16.09
N PRO A 325 -5.61 0.01 16.99
CA PRO A 325 -5.41 1.43 17.22
C PRO A 325 -4.05 1.78 17.85
N SER A 326 -3.46 0.84 18.60
CA SER A 326 -2.13 1.00 19.21
C SER A 326 -1.01 0.73 18.22
N ALA A 327 -1.31 -0.05 17.16
CA ALA A 327 -0.36 -0.42 16.12
C ALA A 327 -1.00 -0.39 14.72
N PRO A 328 -1.26 0.79 14.14
CA PRO A 328 -2.06 0.94 12.91
C PRO A 328 -1.48 0.29 11.64
N HIS A 329 -0.22 -0.16 11.71
CA HIS A 329 0.42 -0.97 10.68
C HIS A 329 -0.09 -2.41 10.63
N ARG A 330 -0.92 -2.83 11.60
CA ARG A 330 -1.50 -4.18 11.69
C ARG A 330 -3.02 -4.13 11.69
N ASN A 331 -3.63 -5.25 11.31
CA ASN A 331 -5.00 -5.55 11.67
C ASN A 331 -5.02 -6.16 13.07
N VAL A 332 -6.17 -6.17 13.73
CA VAL A 332 -6.37 -6.90 14.99
C VAL A 332 -6.15 -8.41 14.83
N SER A 333 -6.33 -8.94 13.62
CA SER A 333 -6.13 -10.33 13.22
C SER A 333 -4.72 -10.65 12.72
N SER A 334 -3.84 -9.64 12.57
CA SER A 334 -2.50 -9.85 12.04
C SER A 334 -1.62 -10.70 12.96
N PRO A 335 -0.63 -11.43 12.42
CA PRO A 335 0.40 -12.09 13.23
C PRO A 335 1.10 -11.13 14.20
N ILE A 336 1.48 -11.65 15.37
CA ILE A 336 2.09 -10.87 16.46
C ILE A 336 3.56 -10.53 16.19
N SER A 337 4.25 -11.30 15.36
CA SER A 337 5.68 -11.12 15.04
C SER A 337 5.93 -10.97 13.53
N LEU A 338 6.86 -10.08 13.20
CA LEU A 338 7.57 -9.98 11.92
C LEU A 338 8.96 -10.59 12.05
#